data_AF-M5TXP6-F1
#
_entry.id   AF-M5TXP6-F1
#
_cell.length_a   1.000
_cell.length_b   1.000
_cell.length_c   1.000
_cell.angle_alpha   90.00
_cell.angle_beta   90.00
_cell.angle_gamma   90.00
#
_symmetry.space_group_name_H-M   'P 1'
#
loop_
_entity.id
_entity.type
_entity.pdbx_description
1 polymer ?
#
loop_
_entity_poly.entity_id
_entity_poly.type
_entity_poly.pdbx_seq_one_letter_code
_entity_poly.pdbx_strand_id
1 'polypeptide(L)'
;MENLDKLIIRSAYSVNDAKPSVPEYMTSEEKAELVQKIKANPHRYVGQERLSHSLTPAWVDGKLKPWHLTLRSFQLQTADGIEVLPGGLARVSPKPDLLGRSPTSGQMTQDCWIVSDEPIDHEATLLSPESETIRLRRSGAELPSRVAEHLFWLGRYTERCESIARLLRTTLTRLAGEDEYDELSEMPHLVKALAAMGQLEPDYAIEGLGRAMPQLDLMLPASVFDCGTSRGLQSAAVGALRNASAVRDRISLDAYRILRSLHNEIVVQSRPRGANVIAAIERLNHCVTLLLAFSGLSAESLTRTHGWRFVLLGRRIERAHQTAELLNATMTVPLANESNLCEAILDATDSLMTYRSRYLSLVQPAPTIDLLVTDESNPRSLRFQLQDIEQVLLELPTSASQVGLGADERIAADLMRRLLVADIVKLTQCGANQERGALAELLEQVCIGMPRLANALEARYLIHTSVSQSLTGEPSKTLPPLALLPPGPADKPT
;
A
#
# COMPACT_ATOMS: atom_id res chain seq x y z
N MET A 1 -24.52 26.49 12.46
CA MET A 1 -23.25 27.08 12.95
C MET A 1 -23.33 27.48 14.42
N GLU A 2 -24.49 27.92 14.91
CA GLU A 2 -24.69 28.37 16.30
C GLU A 2 -24.35 27.33 17.39
N ASN A 3 -24.44 26.03 17.08
CA ASN A 3 -24.17 24.93 18.02
C ASN A 3 -22.91 24.12 17.65
N LEU A 4 -21.96 24.71 16.92
CA LEU A 4 -20.82 23.98 16.36
C LEU A 4 -20.00 23.22 17.43
N ASP A 5 -19.87 23.80 18.62
CA ASP A 5 -19.13 23.20 19.74
C ASP A 5 -19.81 21.98 20.36
N LYS A 6 -21.09 21.73 20.06
CA LYS A 6 -21.83 20.55 20.55
C LYS A 6 -21.81 19.38 19.57
N LEU A 7 -21.21 19.57 18.40
CA LEU A 7 -21.27 18.64 17.28
C LEU A 7 -19.92 17.99 17.00
N ILE A 8 -19.96 16.78 16.46
CA ILE A 8 -18.86 16.17 15.73
C ILE A 8 -19.14 16.34 14.24
N ILE A 9 -18.20 16.94 13.51
CA ILE A 9 -18.31 17.18 12.07
C ILE A 9 -17.57 16.10 11.30
N ARG A 10 -18.23 15.46 10.34
CA ARG A 10 -17.70 14.37 9.51
C ARG A 10 -17.95 14.61 8.03
N SER A 11 -17.22 13.90 7.18
CA SER A 11 -17.55 13.79 5.76
C SER A 11 -18.87 13.06 5.58
N ALA A 12 -19.74 13.58 4.72
CA ALA A 12 -20.99 12.92 4.32
C ALA A 12 -20.76 11.67 3.46
N TYR A 13 -19.55 11.52 2.90
CA TYR A 13 -19.16 10.40 2.04
C TYR A 13 -18.14 9.49 2.73
N SER A 14 -18.33 8.17 2.62
CA SER A 14 -17.58 7.12 3.33
C SER A 14 -16.15 6.86 2.81
N VAL A 15 -15.59 7.78 2.02
CA VAL A 15 -14.40 7.53 1.19
C VAL A 15 -13.08 7.79 1.92
N ASN A 16 -13.12 8.33 3.15
CA ASN A 16 -11.90 8.70 3.87
C ASN A 16 -11.95 8.33 5.36
N ASP A 17 -10.90 7.68 5.86
CA ASP A 17 -10.60 7.51 7.30
C ASP A 17 -10.16 8.84 7.97
N ALA A 18 -10.59 9.98 7.41
CA ALA A 18 -10.25 11.29 7.92
C ALA A 18 -10.79 11.46 9.34
N LYS A 19 -9.95 11.98 10.24
CA LYS A 19 -10.31 12.21 11.63
C LYS A 19 -11.54 13.13 11.71
N PRO A 20 -12.60 12.77 12.44
CA PRO A 20 -13.71 13.67 12.70
C PRO A 20 -13.24 14.97 13.34
N SER A 21 -13.77 16.10 12.87
CA SER A 21 -13.51 17.39 13.47
C SER A 21 -14.38 17.55 14.72
N VAL A 22 -13.75 17.90 15.85
CA VAL A 22 -14.44 18.15 17.12
C VAL A 22 -14.21 19.62 17.50
N PRO A 23 -15.11 20.53 17.09
CA PRO A 23 -14.92 21.97 17.24
C PRO A 23 -14.72 22.43 18.68
N GLU A 24 -15.28 21.74 19.68
CA GLU A 24 -15.06 22.02 21.10
C GLU A 24 -13.56 22.07 21.49
N TYR A 25 -12.74 21.22 20.86
CA TYR A 25 -11.31 21.09 21.14
C TYR A 25 -10.41 21.86 20.16
N MET A 26 -11.00 22.60 19.24
CA MET A 26 -10.28 23.40 18.24
C MET A 26 -10.02 24.81 18.74
N THR A 27 -8.90 25.40 18.32
CA THR A 27 -8.63 26.82 18.50
C THR A 27 -9.62 27.67 17.70
N SER A 28 -9.76 28.95 18.05
CA SER A 28 -10.65 29.87 17.32
C SER A 28 -10.30 29.98 15.83
N GLU A 29 -9.01 29.89 15.48
CA GLU A 29 -8.53 29.92 14.10
C GLU A 29 -8.93 28.65 13.34
N GLU A 30 -8.68 27.47 13.92
CA GLU A 30 -9.10 26.18 13.35
C GLU A 30 -10.62 26.09 13.16
N LYS A 31 -11.40 26.63 14.11
CA LYS A 31 -12.86 26.70 13.97
C LYS A 31 -13.27 27.60 12.80
N ALA A 32 -12.63 28.76 12.64
CA ALA A 32 -12.93 29.67 11.55
C ALA A 32 -12.63 29.03 10.18
N GLU A 33 -11.50 28.33 10.07
CA GLU A 33 -11.12 27.59 8.86
C GLU A 33 -12.12 26.46 8.57
N LEU A 34 -12.51 25.69 9.59
CA LEU A 34 -13.53 24.63 9.46
C LEU A 34 -14.87 25.21 8.98
N VAL A 35 -15.31 26.33 9.55
CA VAL A 35 -16.53 27.03 9.14
C VAL A 35 -16.46 27.48 7.69
N GLN A 36 -15.31 28.01 7.23
CA GLN A 36 -15.11 28.37 5.83
C GLN A 36 -15.18 27.14 4.91
N LYS A 37 -14.53 26.03 5.27
CA LYS A 37 -14.57 24.77 4.51
C LYS A 37 -16.00 24.22 4.39
N ILE A 38 -16.76 24.22 5.49
CA ILE A 38 -18.16 23.79 5.50
C ILE A 38 -19.02 24.71 4.61
N LYS A 39 -18.86 26.03 4.73
CA LYS A 39 -19.62 26.99 3.90
C LYS A 39 -19.31 26.85 2.40
N ALA A 40 -18.06 26.57 2.05
CA ALA A 40 -17.66 26.37 0.66
C ALA A 40 -18.30 25.13 0.03
N ASN A 41 -18.47 24.04 0.80
CA ASN A 41 -19.00 22.77 0.29
C ASN A 41 -19.93 22.08 1.32
N PRO A 42 -21.12 22.63 1.61
CA PRO A 42 -21.94 22.17 2.75
C PRO A 42 -22.42 20.73 2.60
N HIS A 43 -22.72 20.29 1.37
CA HIS A 43 -23.17 18.92 1.06
C HIS A 43 -22.13 17.84 1.39
N ARG A 44 -20.85 18.21 1.60
CA ARG A 44 -19.78 17.26 1.96
C ARG A 44 -19.70 16.97 3.45
N TYR A 45 -20.48 17.66 4.29
CA TYR A 45 -20.35 17.56 5.75
C TYR A 45 -21.66 17.15 6.41
N VAL A 46 -21.54 16.39 7.49
CA VAL A 46 -22.63 16.09 8.41
C VAL A 46 -22.20 16.46 9.84
N GLY A 47 -23.11 17.08 10.59
CA GLY A 47 -22.95 17.33 12.02
C GLY A 47 -23.76 16.34 12.83
N GLN A 48 -23.11 15.66 13.76
CA GLN A 48 -23.74 14.69 14.66
C GLN A 48 -23.59 15.18 16.09
N GLU A 49 -24.63 15.01 16.91
CA GLU A 49 -24.53 15.26 18.34
C GLU A 49 -23.49 14.33 18.96
N ARG A 50 -22.72 14.87 19.89
CA ARG A 50 -21.71 14.10 20.59
C ARG A 50 -22.35 13.20 21.64
N LEU A 51 -22.33 11.89 21.37
CA LEU A 51 -22.71 10.87 22.35
C LEU A 51 -21.48 10.38 23.12
N SER A 52 -21.63 10.21 24.42
CA SER A 52 -20.61 9.55 25.26
C SER A 52 -20.66 8.05 25.04
N HIS A 53 -19.51 7.44 24.78
CA HIS A 53 -19.42 5.98 24.66
C HIS A 53 -19.52 5.34 26.04
N SER A 54 -20.37 4.31 26.16
CA SER A 54 -20.40 3.42 27.33
C SER A 54 -19.02 2.80 27.59
N LEU A 55 -18.78 2.40 28.83
CA LEU A 55 -17.53 1.77 29.26
C LEU A 55 -17.72 0.27 29.45
N THR A 56 -16.69 -0.51 29.13
CA THR A 56 -16.59 -1.95 29.36
C THR A 56 -15.23 -2.27 29.99
N PRO A 57 -15.14 -3.26 30.89
CA PRO A 57 -13.85 -3.69 31.44
C PRO A 57 -12.95 -4.32 30.36
N ALA A 58 -11.69 -3.86 30.28
CA ALA A 58 -10.65 -4.43 29.43
C ALA A 58 -9.45 -4.87 30.28
N TRP A 59 -8.91 -6.07 30.01
CA TRP A 59 -7.71 -6.58 30.69
C TRP A 59 -6.44 -6.13 29.97
N VAL A 60 -5.71 -5.18 30.57
CA VAL A 60 -4.53 -4.55 29.93
C VAL A 60 -3.45 -4.32 30.98
N ASP A 61 -2.22 -4.72 30.67
CA ASP A 61 -1.05 -4.65 31.57
C ASP A 61 -1.30 -5.35 32.93
N GLY A 62 -2.01 -6.49 32.91
CA GLY A 62 -2.31 -7.27 34.11
C GLY A 62 -3.36 -6.64 35.05
N LYS A 63 -4.12 -5.65 34.58
CA LYS A 63 -5.19 -4.98 35.36
C LYS A 63 -6.45 -4.80 34.52
N LEU A 64 -7.62 -4.82 35.17
CA LEU A 64 -8.88 -4.38 34.57
C LEU A 64 -8.91 -2.85 34.52
N LYS A 65 -9.11 -2.29 33.33
CA LYS A 65 -9.26 -0.85 33.09
C LYS A 65 -10.59 -0.59 32.37
N PRO A 66 -11.33 0.48 32.69
CA PRO A 66 -12.53 0.84 31.96
C PRO A 66 -12.16 1.44 30.60
N TRP A 67 -12.62 0.82 29.52
CA TRP A 67 -12.40 1.27 28.14
C TRP A 67 -13.73 1.61 27.48
N HIS A 68 -13.73 2.53 26.53
CA HIS A 68 -14.93 2.87 25.76
C HIS A 68 -15.32 1.73 24.82
N LEU A 69 -16.62 1.55 24.62
CA LEU A 69 -17.23 0.49 23.79
C LEU A 69 -18.08 1.09 22.66
N THR A 70 -18.05 0.45 21.50
CA THR A 70 -19.05 0.60 20.44
C THR A 70 -19.46 -0.78 19.96
N LEU A 71 -20.78 -1.01 19.83
CA LEU A 71 -21.33 -2.24 19.29
C LEU A 71 -21.81 -2.02 17.86
N ARG A 72 -21.58 -3.00 16.99
CA ARG A 72 -22.18 -3.07 15.66
C ARG A 72 -22.96 -4.37 15.54
N SER A 73 -24.28 -4.27 15.41
CA SER A 73 -25.16 -5.39 15.06
C SER A 73 -25.26 -5.53 13.53
N PHE A 74 -25.70 -6.71 13.10
CA PHE A 74 -25.89 -7.02 11.69
C PHE A 74 -27.34 -7.42 11.46
N GLN A 75 -27.88 -7.00 10.33
CA GLN A 75 -29.25 -7.29 9.92
C GLN A 75 -29.21 -8.04 8.59
N LEU A 76 -30.04 -9.08 8.47
CA LEU A 76 -30.18 -9.88 7.26
C LEU A 76 -31.53 -9.59 6.63
N GLN A 77 -31.53 -9.33 5.33
CA GLN A 77 -32.74 -9.38 4.53
C GLN A 77 -32.99 -10.84 4.16
N THR A 78 -34.05 -11.42 4.72
CA THR A 78 -34.56 -12.74 4.36
C THR A 78 -35.74 -12.59 3.40
N ALA A 79 -36.27 -13.70 2.91
CA ALA A 79 -37.52 -13.71 2.13
C ALA A 79 -38.72 -13.21 2.96
N ASP A 80 -38.67 -13.43 4.28
CA ASP A 80 -39.77 -13.16 5.21
C ASP A 80 -39.66 -11.80 5.91
N GLY A 81 -38.55 -11.08 5.78
CA GLY A 81 -38.37 -9.75 6.34
C GLY A 81 -36.92 -9.38 6.64
N ILE A 82 -36.74 -8.41 7.54
CA ILE A 82 -35.43 -8.05 8.08
C ILE A 82 -35.28 -8.72 9.45
N GLU A 83 -34.25 -9.54 9.60
CA GLU A 83 -33.90 -10.20 10.86
C GLU A 83 -32.62 -9.60 11.43
N VAL A 84 -32.60 -9.31 12.74
CA VAL A 84 -31.40 -8.83 13.44
C VAL A 84 -30.67 -10.03 14.01
N LEU A 85 -29.42 -10.23 13.62
CA LEU A 85 -28.63 -11.34 14.14
C LEU A 85 -28.37 -11.17 15.64
N PRO A 86 -28.51 -12.23 16.45
CA PRO A 86 -28.26 -12.19 17.89
C PRO A 86 -26.75 -12.15 18.17
N GLY A 87 -26.15 -10.99 17.95
CA GLY A 87 -24.73 -10.76 18.17
C GLY A 87 -24.26 -9.40 17.63
N GLY A 88 -22.97 -9.16 17.76
CA GLY A 88 -22.37 -7.96 17.19
C GLY A 88 -20.87 -7.90 17.36
N LEU A 89 -20.25 -7.03 16.56
CA LEU A 89 -18.84 -6.69 16.71
C LEU A 89 -18.70 -5.63 17.80
N ALA A 90 -18.26 -6.04 18.99
CA ALA A 90 -17.91 -5.14 20.07
C ALA A 90 -16.47 -4.63 19.89
N ARG A 91 -16.32 -3.32 19.69
CA ARG A 91 -15.03 -2.63 19.53
C ARG A 91 -14.73 -1.79 20.75
N VAL A 92 -13.52 -1.90 21.27
CA VAL A 92 -13.12 -1.23 22.51
C VAL A 92 -11.86 -0.39 22.35
N SER A 93 -11.77 0.70 23.09
CA SER A 93 -10.64 1.64 23.04
C SER A 93 -10.48 2.42 24.35
N PRO A 94 -9.25 2.69 24.82
CA PRO A 94 -9.02 3.58 25.96
C PRO A 94 -9.34 5.04 25.62
N LYS A 95 -9.30 5.40 24.33
CA LYS A 95 -9.62 6.76 23.86
C LYS A 95 -10.93 6.74 23.04
N PRO A 96 -11.93 7.55 23.40
CA PRO A 96 -13.24 7.51 22.75
C PRO A 96 -13.20 8.00 21.30
N ASP A 97 -12.26 8.89 20.98
CA ASP A 97 -12.08 9.44 19.63
C ASP A 97 -11.69 8.36 18.61
N LEU A 98 -11.00 7.29 19.05
CA LEU A 98 -10.60 6.20 18.17
C LEU A 98 -11.78 5.36 17.66
N LEU A 99 -12.86 5.22 18.43
CA LEU A 99 -14.03 4.42 18.01
C LEU A 99 -14.87 5.13 16.95
N GLY A 100 -14.81 6.46 16.92
CA GLY A 100 -15.55 7.29 15.97
C GLY A 100 -14.86 7.52 14.63
N ARG A 101 -13.60 7.12 14.44
CA ARG A 101 -12.82 7.42 13.21
C ARG A 101 -13.30 6.65 11.99
N SER A 102 -13.58 5.36 12.15
CA SER A 102 -13.93 4.46 11.06
C SER A 102 -14.86 3.35 11.58
N PRO A 103 -15.68 2.72 10.74
CA PRO A 103 -16.47 1.56 11.14
C PRO A 103 -15.63 0.34 11.56
N THR A 104 -14.32 0.35 11.29
CA THR A 104 -13.36 -0.69 11.71
C THR A 104 -12.34 -0.19 12.74
N SER A 105 -12.41 1.06 13.19
CA SER A 105 -11.47 1.60 14.17
C SER A 105 -11.81 1.15 15.60
N GLY A 106 -10.78 1.02 16.43
CA GLY A 106 -10.85 0.42 17.75
C GLY A 106 -9.51 -0.22 18.07
N GLN A 107 -9.17 -0.36 19.35
CA GLN A 107 -7.88 -0.91 19.75
C GLN A 107 -7.96 -2.42 19.97
N MET A 108 -9.09 -2.91 20.47
CA MET A 108 -9.36 -4.35 20.63
C MET A 108 -10.82 -4.64 20.29
N THR A 109 -11.13 -5.92 20.11
CA THR A 109 -12.50 -6.43 20.02
C THR A 109 -12.78 -7.31 21.24
N GLN A 110 -14.04 -7.34 21.66
CA GLN A 110 -14.53 -8.26 22.69
C GLN A 110 -15.63 -9.12 22.09
N ASP A 111 -15.84 -10.30 22.67
CA ASP A 111 -17.01 -11.11 22.33
C ASP A 111 -18.27 -10.39 22.83
N CYS A 112 -19.32 -10.44 22.02
CA CYS A 112 -20.63 -9.92 22.37
C CYS A 112 -21.56 -11.09 22.64
N TRP A 113 -21.95 -11.26 23.91
CA TRP A 113 -22.88 -12.30 24.31
C TRP A 113 -24.29 -11.71 24.41
N ILE A 114 -25.21 -12.25 23.62
CA ILE A 114 -26.64 -11.96 23.74
C ILE A 114 -27.25 -13.06 24.62
N VAL A 115 -27.83 -12.66 25.74
CA VAL A 115 -28.42 -13.58 26.70
C VAL A 115 -29.87 -13.85 26.30
N SER A 116 -30.31 -15.11 26.39
CA SER A 116 -31.68 -15.55 26.19
C SER A 116 -32.25 -16.05 27.51
N ASP A 117 -33.50 -15.68 27.81
CA ASP A 117 -34.26 -16.21 28.95
C ASP A 117 -34.89 -17.58 28.64
N GLU A 118 -34.94 -17.95 27.35
CA GLU A 118 -35.41 -19.26 26.88
C GLU A 118 -34.24 -20.18 26.53
N PRO A 119 -34.39 -21.52 26.68
CA PRO A 119 -33.40 -22.49 26.22
C PRO A 119 -33.10 -22.27 24.73
N ILE A 120 -31.84 -21.95 24.41
CA ILE A 120 -31.39 -21.79 23.03
C ILE A 120 -31.27 -23.20 22.44
N ASP A 121 -31.85 -23.41 21.26
CA ASP A 121 -31.74 -24.69 20.54
C ASP A 121 -30.26 -25.00 20.25
N HIS A 122 -29.74 -26.05 20.88
CA HIS A 122 -28.38 -26.53 20.70
C HIS A 122 -28.27 -27.58 19.57
N GLU A 123 -29.38 -28.00 18.96
CA GLU A 123 -29.38 -29.04 17.93
C GLU A 123 -28.95 -28.49 16.56
N ALA A 124 -29.17 -27.20 16.29
CA ALA A 124 -28.73 -26.53 15.08
C ALA A 124 -27.25 -26.09 15.18
N THR A 125 -26.33 -27.05 15.23
CA THR A 125 -24.92 -26.74 15.03
C THR A 125 -24.64 -26.47 13.54
N LEU A 126 -23.94 -25.37 13.24
CA LEU A 126 -23.39 -25.12 11.89
C LEU A 126 -22.17 -26.01 11.59
N LEU A 127 -21.67 -26.75 12.59
CA LEU A 127 -20.58 -27.69 12.40
C LEU A 127 -21.12 -28.94 11.71
N SER A 128 -20.50 -29.32 10.60
CA SER A 128 -20.75 -30.61 9.96
C SER A 128 -20.49 -31.76 10.95
N PRO A 129 -21.37 -32.77 11.03
CA PRO A 129 -21.11 -33.95 11.84
C PRO A 129 -19.88 -34.70 11.33
N GLU A 130 -19.15 -35.38 12.23
CA GLU A 130 -17.89 -36.09 11.88
C GLU A 130 -18.06 -37.16 10.78
N SER A 131 -19.27 -37.67 10.60
CA SER A 131 -19.63 -38.65 9.57
C SER A 131 -19.87 -38.03 8.18
N GLU A 132 -19.94 -36.71 8.07
CA GLU A 132 -20.17 -36.03 6.80
C GLU A 132 -18.90 -36.04 5.94
N THR A 133 -19.03 -36.51 4.69
CA THR A 133 -17.91 -36.51 3.75
C THR A 133 -17.54 -35.09 3.34
N ILE A 134 -16.34 -34.64 3.74
CA ILE A 134 -15.81 -33.32 3.38
C ILE A 134 -15.62 -33.23 1.87
N ARG A 135 -16.28 -32.27 1.22
CA ARG A 135 -16.05 -31.97 -0.20
C ARG A 135 -14.68 -31.33 -0.39
N LEU A 136 -13.75 -32.05 -1.01
CA LEU A 136 -12.43 -31.54 -1.32
C LEU A 136 -12.52 -30.39 -2.34
N ARG A 137 -12.04 -29.20 -1.95
CA ARG A 137 -11.93 -28.03 -2.83
C ARG A 137 -10.46 -27.64 -2.97
N ARG A 138 -10.02 -27.36 -4.19
CA ARG A 138 -8.62 -26.94 -4.49
C ARG A 138 -8.45 -25.45 -4.71
N SER A 139 -9.54 -24.72 -4.98
CA SER A 139 -9.52 -23.30 -5.30
C SER A 139 -10.38 -22.50 -4.33
N GLY A 140 -9.76 -21.55 -3.61
CA GLY A 140 -10.46 -20.52 -2.84
C GLY A 140 -11.00 -19.43 -3.76
N ALA A 141 -12.05 -19.75 -4.53
CA ALA A 141 -12.67 -18.84 -5.49
C ALA A 141 -13.29 -17.60 -4.83
N GLU A 142 -13.44 -17.60 -3.51
CA GLU A 142 -13.97 -16.48 -2.73
C GLU A 142 -12.81 -15.68 -2.12
N LEU A 143 -12.35 -14.67 -2.86
CA LEU A 143 -11.51 -13.62 -2.33
C LEU A 143 -12.33 -12.33 -2.29
N PRO A 144 -12.77 -11.86 -1.10
CA PRO A 144 -13.46 -10.58 -1.00
C PRO A 144 -12.58 -9.45 -1.56
N SER A 145 -13.17 -8.51 -2.31
CA SER A 145 -12.44 -7.40 -2.94
C SER A 145 -11.56 -6.62 -1.95
N ARG A 146 -12.02 -6.45 -0.70
CA ARG A 146 -11.23 -5.82 0.36
C ARG A 146 -9.99 -6.61 0.76
N VAL A 147 -10.07 -7.93 0.81
CA VAL A 147 -8.91 -8.79 1.11
C VAL A 147 -7.93 -8.74 -0.07
N ALA A 148 -8.44 -8.77 -1.31
CA ALA A 148 -7.63 -8.59 -2.51
C ALA A 148 -6.90 -7.24 -2.52
N GLU A 149 -7.58 -6.15 -2.14
CA GLU A 149 -7.02 -4.81 -2.09
C GLU A 149 -5.87 -4.73 -1.08
N HIS A 150 -6.08 -5.24 0.13
CA HIS A 150 -5.04 -5.27 1.14
C HIS A 150 -3.84 -6.12 0.71
N LEU A 151 -4.05 -7.26 0.05
CA LEU A 151 -2.96 -8.09 -0.48
C LEU A 151 -2.21 -7.39 -1.62
N PHE A 152 -2.92 -6.70 -2.51
CA PHE A 152 -2.33 -5.90 -3.59
C PHE A 152 -1.45 -4.79 -3.04
N TRP A 153 -1.98 -3.98 -2.12
CA TRP A 153 -1.22 -2.92 -1.48
C TRP A 153 -0.09 -3.42 -0.59
N LEU A 154 -0.25 -4.57 0.09
CA LEU A 154 0.85 -5.22 0.81
C LEU A 154 2.03 -5.51 -0.13
N GLY A 155 1.75 -6.10 -1.31
CA GLY A 155 2.76 -6.31 -2.33
C GLY A 155 3.47 -5.02 -2.72
N ARG A 156 2.71 -3.97 -3.08
CA ARG A 156 3.28 -2.67 -3.45
C ARG A 156 4.14 -2.04 -2.34
N TYR A 157 3.63 -1.98 -1.11
CA TYR A 157 4.37 -1.34 -0.02
C TYR A 157 5.66 -2.08 0.34
N THR A 158 5.64 -3.43 0.33
CA THR A 158 6.86 -4.22 0.59
C THR A 158 7.92 -4.01 -0.49
N GLU A 159 7.52 -3.97 -1.77
CA GLU A 159 8.46 -3.69 -2.86
C GLU A 159 8.99 -2.25 -2.79
N ARG A 160 8.12 -1.29 -2.47
CA ARG A 160 8.53 0.11 -2.28
C ARG A 160 9.58 0.26 -1.19
N CYS A 161 9.38 -0.40 -0.05
CA CYS A 161 10.36 -0.45 1.02
C CYS A 161 11.70 -1.01 0.51
N GLU A 162 11.69 -2.08 -0.29
CA GLU A 162 12.92 -2.72 -0.76
C GLU A 162 13.72 -1.79 -1.67
N SER A 163 13.08 -1.20 -2.67
CA SER A 163 13.73 -0.29 -3.62
C SER A 163 14.31 0.94 -2.93
N ILE A 164 13.54 1.59 -2.05
CA ILE A 164 14.01 2.77 -1.32
C ILE A 164 15.15 2.39 -0.38
N ALA A 165 15.04 1.27 0.35
CA ALA A 165 16.08 0.84 1.27
C ALA A 165 17.40 0.52 0.55
N ARG A 166 17.33 -0.13 -0.62
CA ARG A 166 18.50 -0.41 -1.45
C ARG A 166 19.13 0.87 -2.01
N LEU A 167 18.33 1.79 -2.54
CA LEU A 167 18.84 3.05 -3.08
C LEU A 167 19.47 3.94 -1.98
N LEU A 168 18.84 4.04 -0.81
CA LEU A 168 19.40 4.74 0.34
C LEU A 168 20.73 4.10 0.77
N ARG A 169 20.79 2.76 0.86
CA ARG A 169 22.01 2.04 1.24
C ARG A 169 23.12 2.33 0.24
N THR A 170 22.85 2.18 -1.05
CA THR A 170 23.79 2.44 -2.15
C THR A 170 24.34 3.87 -2.10
N THR A 171 23.47 4.84 -1.81
CA THR A 171 23.84 6.27 -1.72
C THR A 171 24.67 6.56 -0.48
N LEU A 172 24.26 6.03 0.69
CA LEU A 172 24.97 6.21 1.95
C LEU A 172 26.33 5.50 1.96
N THR A 173 26.46 4.33 1.32
CA THR A 173 27.73 3.62 1.21
C THR A 173 28.77 4.42 0.41
N ARG A 174 28.34 5.13 -0.65
CA ARG A 174 29.21 6.05 -1.41
C ARG A 174 29.62 7.25 -0.57
N LEU A 175 28.66 7.82 0.16
CA LEU A 175 28.93 8.94 1.07
C LEU A 175 29.87 8.56 2.22
N ALA A 176 29.87 7.30 2.64
CA ALA A 176 30.80 6.77 3.65
C ALA A 176 32.16 6.35 3.08
N GLY A 177 32.35 6.44 1.76
CA GLY A 177 33.60 6.11 1.09
C GLY A 177 34.74 7.08 1.42
N GLU A 178 35.95 6.74 0.94
CA GLU A 178 37.15 7.57 1.13
C GLU A 178 37.25 8.70 0.09
N ASP A 179 36.47 8.63 -1.00
CA ASP A 179 36.48 9.61 -2.08
C ASP A 179 35.89 10.96 -1.62
N GLU A 180 36.47 12.06 -2.12
CA GLU A 180 35.93 13.39 -1.84
C GLU A 180 34.58 13.58 -2.55
N TYR A 181 33.65 14.30 -1.93
CA TYR A 181 32.31 14.51 -2.51
C TYR A 181 32.34 15.13 -3.91
N ASP A 182 33.29 16.04 -4.17
CA ASP A 182 33.45 16.70 -5.47
C ASP A 182 33.88 15.72 -6.58
N GLU A 183 34.38 14.53 -6.22
CA GLU A 183 34.76 13.45 -7.14
C GLU A 183 33.59 12.48 -7.42
N LEU A 184 32.53 12.51 -6.59
CA LEU A 184 31.37 11.63 -6.69
C LEU A 184 30.29 12.18 -7.65
N SER A 185 30.61 12.17 -8.95
CA SER A 185 29.72 12.67 -10.01
C SER A 185 28.33 11.99 -10.08
N GLU A 186 28.18 10.78 -9.55
CA GLU A 186 26.92 10.05 -9.49
C GLU A 186 25.97 10.55 -8.38
N MET A 187 26.48 11.21 -7.33
CA MET A 187 25.69 11.54 -6.14
C MET A 187 24.47 12.43 -6.42
N PRO A 188 24.56 13.50 -7.23
CA PRO A 188 23.40 14.30 -7.60
C PRO A 188 22.29 13.48 -8.28
N HIS A 189 22.66 12.48 -9.08
CA HIS A 189 21.73 11.61 -9.80
C HIS A 189 21.03 10.64 -8.83
N LEU A 190 21.76 10.12 -7.84
CA LEU A 190 21.18 9.26 -6.78
C LEU A 190 20.23 10.05 -5.87
N VAL A 191 20.58 11.28 -5.50
CA VAL A 191 19.70 12.19 -4.73
C VAL A 191 18.44 12.52 -5.53
N LYS A 192 18.58 12.82 -6.83
CA LYS A 192 17.44 13.03 -7.74
C LYS A 192 16.55 11.80 -7.83
N ALA A 193 17.12 10.59 -7.86
CA ALA A 193 16.35 9.35 -7.84
C ALA A 193 15.59 9.13 -6.52
N LEU A 194 16.21 9.43 -5.38
CA LEU A 194 15.54 9.39 -4.06
C LEU A 194 14.38 10.38 -3.99
N ALA A 195 14.54 11.58 -4.55
CA ALA A 195 13.46 12.57 -4.66
C ALA A 195 12.34 12.08 -5.59
N ALA A 196 12.68 11.52 -6.75
CA ALA A 196 11.70 10.97 -7.70
C ALA A 196 10.85 9.84 -7.09
N MET A 197 11.47 8.96 -6.28
CA MET A 197 10.74 7.91 -5.54
C MET A 197 9.93 8.43 -4.35
N GLY A 198 10.07 9.72 -4.00
CA GLY A 198 9.37 10.37 -2.90
C GLY A 198 9.97 10.07 -1.52
N GLN A 199 11.25 9.71 -1.46
CA GLN A 199 12.01 9.58 -0.21
C GLN A 199 12.55 10.93 0.29
N LEU A 200 12.80 11.86 -0.64
CA LEU A 200 13.22 13.23 -0.35
C LEU A 200 12.24 14.22 -1.00
N GLU A 201 12.15 15.43 -0.46
CA GLU A 201 11.37 16.51 -1.09
C GLU A 201 11.99 16.93 -2.45
N PRO A 202 11.17 17.29 -3.45
CA PRO A 202 11.66 17.68 -4.79
C PRO A 202 12.66 18.85 -4.78
N ASP A 203 12.53 19.76 -3.81
CA ASP A 203 13.41 20.92 -3.68
C ASP A 203 14.88 20.53 -3.48
N TYR A 204 15.15 19.32 -2.97
CA TYR A 204 16.51 18.79 -2.85
C TYR A 204 17.12 18.35 -4.19
N ALA A 205 16.33 18.25 -5.26
CA ALA A 205 16.77 17.82 -6.59
C ALA A 205 16.94 18.97 -7.60
N ILE A 206 16.78 20.24 -7.18
CA ILE A 206 16.85 21.41 -8.08
C ILE A 206 18.31 21.87 -8.30
N GLU A 207 18.69 22.05 -9.57
CA GLU A 207 19.96 22.68 -9.98
C GLU A 207 20.05 24.12 -9.45
N GLY A 208 20.92 24.34 -8.46
CA GLY A 208 21.12 25.63 -7.80
C GLY A 208 21.55 25.52 -6.34
N LEU A 209 21.32 24.37 -5.71
CA LEU A 209 21.80 24.05 -4.35
C LEU A 209 23.28 23.62 -4.29
N GLY A 210 23.97 23.51 -5.43
CA GLY A 210 25.35 23.04 -5.54
C GLY A 210 26.43 23.85 -4.81
N ARG A 211 26.08 24.98 -4.17
CA ARG A 211 27.02 25.76 -3.32
C ARG A 211 26.56 25.92 -1.86
N ALA A 212 25.36 25.44 -1.51
CA ALA A 212 24.79 25.55 -0.18
C ALA A 212 23.94 24.31 0.16
N MET A 213 24.41 23.12 -0.24
CA MET A 213 23.73 21.89 0.14
C MET A 213 23.87 21.69 1.66
N PRO A 214 22.77 21.45 2.40
CA PRO A 214 22.87 21.04 3.79
C PRO A 214 23.59 19.70 3.86
N GLN A 215 24.35 19.49 4.94
CA GLN A 215 25.02 18.26 5.35
C GLN A 215 24.27 16.98 4.92
N LEU A 216 24.57 16.42 3.74
CA LEU A 216 23.94 15.19 3.22
C LEU A 216 24.16 14.00 4.16
N ASP A 217 25.31 14.01 4.84
CA ASP A 217 25.72 13.13 5.93
C ASP A 217 24.79 13.22 7.15
N LEU A 218 24.09 14.34 7.33
CA LEU A 218 23.02 14.45 8.32
C LEU A 218 21.64 14.17 7.73
N MET A 219 21.35 14.70 6.54
CA MET A 219 20.04 14.64 5.92
C MET A 219 19.65 13.22 5.49
N LEU A 220 20.52 12.50 4.77
CA LEU A 220 20.19 11.18 4.23
C LEU A 220 19.93 10.16 5.34
N PRO A 221 20.77 10.04 6.40
CA PRO A 221 20.45 9.17 7.53
C PRO A 221 19.17 9.57 8.26
N ALA A 222 18.88 10.87 8.38
CA ALA A 222 17.66 11.35 9.01
C ALA A 222 16.40 10.98 8.19
N SER A 223 16.51 10.98 6.85
CA SER A 223 15.40 10.65 5.95
C SER A 223 14.87 9.22 6.13
N VAL A 224 15.72 8.28 6.60
CA VAL A 224 15.32 6.90 6.92
C VAL A 224 14.16 6.86 7.94
N PHE A 225 14.09 7.87 8.82
CA PHE A 225 13.11 7.99 9.90
C PHE A 225 12.12 9.14 9.67
N ASP A 226 12.07 9.67 8.45
CA ASP A 226 11.17 10.77 8.16
C ASP A 226 9.73 10.28 7.97
N CYS A 227 8.81 10.94 8.67
CA CYS A 227 7.38 10.70 8.59
C CYS A 227 6.66 11.73 7.72
N GLY A 228 7.35 12.80 7.30
CA GLY A 228 6.78 13.86 6.47
C GLY A 228 6.50 13.40 5.04
N THR A 229 7.34 12.51 4.51
CA THR A 229 7.24 12.02 3.13
C THR A 229 6.24 10.87 2.99
N SER A 230 5.11 11.15 2.32
CA SER A 230 4.02 10.18 2.14
C SER A 230 4.40 8.92 1.35
N ARG A 231 5.42 9.01 0.48
CA ARG A 231 5.96 7.89 -0.32
C ARG A 231 7.26 7.30 0.24
N GLY A 232 7.81 7.86 1.33
CA GLY A 232 9.09 7.46 1.90
C GLY A 232 9.08 6.07 2.55
N LEU A 233 10.28 5.60 2.94
CA LEU A 233 10.53 4.28 3.51
C LEU A 233 9.66 3.98 4.73
N GLN A 234 9.56 4.93 5.67
CA GLN A 234 8.77 4.75 6.88
C GLN A 234 7.27 4.64 6.58
N SER A 235 6.74 5.52 5.73
CA SER A 235 5.34 5.46 5.28
C SER A 235 5.03 4.12 4.61
N ALA A 236 5.93 3.63 3.74
CA ALA A 236 5.79 2.33 3.11
C ALA A 236 5.79 1.18 4.13
N ALA A 237 6.66 1.21 5.14
CA ALA A 237 6.71 0.18 6.18
C ALA A 237 5.44 0.17 7.06
N VAL A 238 4.90 1.35 7.38
CA VAL A 238 3.61 1.50 8.05
C VAL A 238 2.48 0.94 7.18
N GLY A 239 2.47 1.27 5.88
CA GLY A 239 1.51 0.77 4.91
C GLY A 239 1.55 -0.76 4.77
N ALA A 240 2.74 -1.35 4.74
CA ALA A 240 2.93 -2.79 4.69
C ALA A 240 2.33 -3.49 5.92
N LEU A 241 2.69 -3.06 7.14
CA LEU A 241 2.16 -3.68 8.35
C LEU A 241 0.65 -3.48 8.50
N ARG A 242 0.12 -2.31 8.13
CA ARG A 242 -1.33 -2.02 8.15
C ARG A 242 -2.10 -3.00 7.28
N ASN A 243 -1.66 -3.19 6.04
CA ASN A 243 -2.29 -4.12 5.12
C ASN A 243 -2.12 -5.58 5.56
N ALA A 244 -0.93 -5.97 6.03
CA ALA A 244 -0.70 -7.30 6.59
C ALA A 244 -1.58 -7.62 7.81
N SER A 245 -1.85 -6.61 8.66
CA SER A 245 -2.76 -6.77 9.81
C SER A 245 -4.20 -7.00 9.37
N ALA A 246 -4.61 -6.38 8.26
CA ALA A 246 -5.97 -6.51 7.72
C ALA A 246 -6.22 -7.89 7.06
N VAL A 247 -5.16 -8.60 6.67
CA VAL A 247 -5.23 -9.93 6.03
C VAL A 247 -4.39 -10.97 6.77
N ARG A 248 -4.32 -10.83 8.09
CA ARG A 248 -3.49 -11.67 8.97
C ARG A 248 -3.85 -13.16 8.90
N ASP A 249 -5.11 -13.47 8.59
CA ASP A 249 -5.64 -14.81 8.34
C ASP A 249 -5.24 -15.38 6.97
N ARG A 250 -4.69 -14.56 6.08
CA ARG A 250 -4.30 -14.92 4.70
C ARG A 250 -2.80 -14.99 4.46
N ILE A 251 -2.00 -14.61 5.46
CA ILE A 251 -0.54 -14.71 5.42
C ILE A 251 -0.05 -15.60 6.56
N SER A 252 1.13 -16.19 6.42
CA SER A 252 1.70 -16.99 7.50
C SER A 252 2.02 -16.13 8.72
N LEU A 253 1.97 -16.73 9.91
CA LEU A 253 2.34 -16.05 11.15
C LEU A 253 3.78 -15.50 11.09
N ASP A 254 4.68 -16.23 10.43
CA ASP A 254 6.07 -15.81 10.27
C ASP A 254 6.21 -14.63 9.29
N ALA A 255 5.44 -14.62 8.18
CA ALA A 255 5.38 -13.45 7.30
C ALA A 255 4.90 -12.20 8.06
N TYR A 256 3.85 -12.34 8.88
CA TYR A 256 3.37 -11.25 9.73
C TYR A 256 4.43 -10.78 10.75
N ARG A 257 5.15 -11.72 11.39
CA ARG A 257 6.24 -11.39 12.33
C ARG A 257 7.36 -10.60 11.66
N ILE A 258 7.77 -11.00 10.46
CA ILE A 258 8.80 -10.29 9.68
C ILE A 258 8.38 -8.85 9.36
N LEU A 259 7.15 -8.65 8.90
CA LEU A 259 6.63 -7.31 8.59
C LEU A 259 6.52 -6.44 9.85
N ARG A 260 6.18 -7.05 11.00
CA ARG A 260 6.20 -6.35 12.29
C ARG A 260 7.61 -5.98 12.72
N SER A 261 8.61 -6.85 12.51
CA SER A 261 10.02 -6.54 12.76
C SER A 261 10.51 -5.39 11.88
N LEU A 262 10.16 -5.41 10.58
CA LEU A 262 10.48 -4.32 9.64
C LEU A 262 9.90 -2.99 10.11
N HIS A 263 8.64 -2.98 10.51
CA HIS A 263 8.00 -1.79 11.07
C HIS A 263 8.70 -1.32 12.34
N ASN A 264 9.03 -2.22 13.27
CA ASN A 264 9.70 -1.86 14.51
C ASN A 264 11.08 -1.23 14.27
N GLU A 265 11.82 -1.74 13.28
CA GLU A 265 13.15 -1.25 12.90
C GLU A 265 13.12 0.22 12.43
N ILE A 266 12.07 0.60 11.68
CA ILE A 266 11.97 1.92 11.04
C ILE A 266 11.14 2.92 11.87
N VAL A 267 10.14 2.43 12.62
CA VAL A 267 9.14 3.29 13.30
C VAL A 267 9.33 3.34 14.81
N VAL A 268 9.53 2.19 15.45
CA VAL A 268 9.47 2.08 16.92
C VAL A 268 10.83 2.34 17.56
N GLN A 269 11.91 1.87 16.96
CA GLN A 269 13.24 2.18 17.46
C GLN A 269 13.53 3.67 17.22
N SER A 270 13.66 4.42 18.32
CA SER A 270 13.90 5.87 18.34
C SER A 270 14.91 6.31 17.28
N ARG A 271 14.65 7.46 16.64
CA ARG A 271 15.66 8.19 15.87
C ARG A 271 16.96 8.19 16.69
N PRO A 272 18.07 7.62 16.17
CA PRO A 272 19.34 7.66 16.86
C PRO A 272 19.67 9.11 17.24
N ARG A 273 20.25 9.34 18.42
CA ARG A 273 20.75 10.67 18.80
C ARG A 273 21.98 10.96 17.93
N GLY A 274 21.77 11.74 16.87
CA GLY A 274 22.78 12.05 15.85
C GLY A 274 22.57 11.23 14.58
N ALA A 275 22.75 11.86 13.43
CA ALA A 275 22.76 11.18 12.14
C ALA A 275 24.10 10.48 11.96
N ASN A 276 24.08 9.14 11.98
CA ASN A 276 25.25 8.31 11.75
C ASN A 276 25.02 7.50 10.47
N VAL A 277 25.83 7.78 9.44
CA VAL A 277 25.77 7.13 8.13
C VAL A 277 25.94 5.61 8.25
N ILE A 278 26.90 5.13 9.04
CA ILE A 278 27.17 3.70 9.24
C ILE A 278 25.99 3.01 9.89
N ALA A 279 25.42 3.59 10.95
CA ALA A 279 24.25 3.04 11.63
C ALA A 279 23.03 2.99 10.69
N ALA A 280 22.85 3.99 9.82
CA ALA A 280 21.79 3.97 8.80
C ALA A 280 22.01 2.84 7.79
N ILE A 281 23.25 2.63 7.31
CA ILE A 281 23.59 1.51 6.41
C ILE A 281 23.28 0.16 7.06
N GLU A 282 23.67 -0.07 8.31
CA GLU A 282 23.40 -1.31 9.05
C GLU A 282 21.91 -1.59 9.18
N ARG A 283 21.12 -0.56 9.51
CA ARG A 283 19.66 -0.66 9.59
C ARG A 283 19.03 -0.98 8.24
N LEU A 284 19.49 -0.34 7.17
CA LEU A 284 19.00 -0.60 5.82
C LEU A 284 19.34 -2.02 5.38
N ASN A 285 20.52 -2.55 5.74
CA ASN A 285 20.87 -3.95 5.52
C ASN A 285 19.90 -4.90 6.24
N HIS A 286 19.54 -4.60 7.49
CA HIS A 286 18.55 -5.40 8.21
C HIS A 286 17.16 -5.32 7.54
N CYS A 287 16.73 -4.13 7.11
CA CYS A 287 15.47 -3.94 6.39
C CYS A 287 15.42 -4.76 5.09
N VAL A 288 16.48 -4.70 4.27
CA VAL A 288 16.59 -5.51 3.04
C VAL A 288 16.53 -7.01 3.37
N THR A 289 17.21 -7.45 4.44
CA THR A 289 17.18 -8.87 4.88
C THR A 289 15.75 -9.32 5.23
N LEU A 290 15.01 -8.51 5.99
CA LEU A 290 13.63 -8.80 6.35
C LEU A 290 12.71 -8.83 5.12
N LEU A 291 12.89 -7.91 4.18
CA LEU A 291 12.10 -7.85 2.94
C LEU A 291 12.37 -9.04 2.02
N LEU A 292 13.63 -9.46 1.90
CA LEU A 292 13.99 -10.69 1.18
C LEU A 292 13.43 -11.94 1.86
N ALA A 293 13.45 -11.99 3.20
CA ALA A 293 12.85 -13.08 3.95
C ALA A 293 11.31 -13.13 3.77
N PHE A 294 10.63 -11.98 3.76
CA PHE A 294 9.21 -11.92 3.41
C PHE A 294 8.94 -12.38 1.97
N SER A 295 9.78 -11.97 1.01
CA SER A 295 9.69 -12.42 -0.38
C SER A 295 9.82 -13.94 -0.50
N GLY A 296 10.80 -14.54 0.20
CA GLY A 296 10.99 -15.99 0.24
C GLY A 296 9.81 -16.72 0.88
N LEU A 297 9.35 -16.29 2.06
CA LEU A 297 8.16 -16.87 2.69
C LEU A 297 6.91 -16.73 1.84
N SER A 298 6.75 -15.61 1.13
CA SER A 298 5.62 -15.40 0.23
C SER A 298 5.65 -16.33 -0.98
N ALA A 299 6.85 -16.70 -1.46
CA ALA A 299 7.01 -17.65 -2.55
C ALA A 299 6.76 -19.10 -2.10
N GLU A 300 7.23 -19.47 -0.90
CA GLU A 300 7.21 -20.86 -0.41
C GLU A 300 5.95 -21.23 0.38
N SER A 301 5.43 -20.31 1.20
CA SER A 301 4.38 -20.62 2.19
C SER A 301 2.98 -20.21 1.76
N LEU A 302 2.82 -19.27 0.82
CA LEU A 302 1.50 -18.87 0.35
C LEU A 302 0.99 -19.83 -0.72
N THR A 303 -0.21 -20.38 -0.48
CA THR A 303 -0.92 -21.16 -1.50
C THR A 303 -1.17 -20.29 -2.73
N ARG A 304 -1.00 -20.85 -3.93
CA ARG A 304 -1.12 -20.15 -5.23
C ARG A 304 -2.58 -19.86 -5.63
N THR A 305 -3.31 -19.22 -4.73
CA THR A 305 -4.68 -18.71 -4.90
C THR A 305 -4.67 -17.32 -5.53
N HIS A 306 -5.84 -16.72 -5.78
CA HIS A 306 -5.92 -15.33 -6.25
C HIS A 306 -5.29 -14.34 -5.26
N GLY A 307 -5.32 -14.64 -3.95
CA GLY A 307 -4.70 -13.78 -2.95
C GLY A 307 -3.19 -13.62 -3.17
N TRP A 308 -2.49 -14.73 -3.43
CA TRP A 308 -1.06 -14.71 -3.78
C TRP A 308 -0.80 -13.91 -5.07
N ARG A 309 -1.68 -14.06 -6.08
CA ARG A 309 -1.58 -13.31 -7.35
C ARG A 309 -1.67 -11.80 -7.14
N PHE A 310 -2.55 -11.32 -6.27
CA PHE A 310 -2.63 -9.87 -5.96
C PHE A 310 -1.38 -9.35 -5.26
N VAL A 311 -0.79 -10.11 -4.33
CA VAL A 311 0.51 -9.74 -3.72
C VAL A 311 1.59 -9.65 -4.81
N LEU A 312 1.68 -10.67 -5.67
CA LEU A 312 2.65 -10.71 -6.76
C LEU A 312 2.47 -9.53 -7.73
N LEU A 313 1.25 -9.26 -8.15
CA LEU A 313 0.91 -8.18 -9.08
C LEU A 313 1.28 -6.81 -8.51
N GLY A 314 0.95 -6.57 -7.23
CA GLY A 314 1.36 -5.36 -6.53
C GLY A 314 2.88 -5.18 -6.52
N ARG A 315 3.63 -6.25 -6.20
CA ARG A 315 5.11 -6.19 -6.25
C ARG A 315 5.65 -5.92 -7.65
N ARG A 316 5.15 -6.58 -8.68
CA ARG A 316 5.63 -6.41 -10.06
C ARG A 316 5.38 -5.01 -10.59
N ILE A 317 4.19 -4.46 -10.36
CA ILE A 317 3.84 -3.10 -10.78
C ILE A 317 4.71 -2.07 -10.06
N GLU A 318 4.87 -2.23 -8.74
CA GLU A 318 5.69 -1.29 -7.98
C GLU A 318 7.17 -1.35 -8.40
N ARG A 319 7.71 -2.55 -8.60
CA ARG A 319 9.10 -2.71 -9.08
C ARG A 319 9.29 -2.07 -10.44
N ALA A 320 8.41 -2.35 -11.39
CA ALA A 320 8.50 -1.77 -12.73
C ALA A 320 8.46 -0.23 -12.67
N HIS A 321 7.56 0.32 -11.84
CA HIS A 321 7.45 1.77 -11.67
C HIS A 321 8.72 2.37 -11.07
N GLN A 322 9.26 1.80 -9.99
CA GLN A 322 10.45 2.34 -9.32
C GLN A 322 11.72 2.15 -10.15
N THR A 323 11.87 1.03 -10.86
CA THR A 323 12.99 0.85 -11.81
C THR A 323 12.93 1.92 -12.90
N ALA A 324 11.73 2.23 -13.42
CA ALA A 324 11.57 3.29 -14.42
C ALA A 324 11.87 4.68 -13.83
N GLU A 325 11.38 5.00 -12.63
CA GLU A 325 11.70 6.27 -11.93
C GLU A 325 13.21 6.42 -11.68
N LEU A 326 13.89 5.34 -11.25
CA LEU A 326 15.34 5.31 -11.04
C LEU A 326 16.10 5.61 -12.33
N LEU A 327 15.82 4.86 -13.39
CA LEU A 327 16.49 5.02 -14.68
C LEU A 327 16.17 6.39 -15.30
N ASN A 328 14.95 6.90 -15.12
CA ASN A 328 14.56 8.19 -15.67
C ASN A 328 15.29 9.34 -14.98
N ALA A 329 15.51 9.23 -13.67
CA ALA A 329 16.25 10.20 -12.89
C ALA A 329 17.77 10.18 -13.14
N THR A 330 18.32 9.02 -13.52
CA THR A 330 19.77 8.79 -13.54
C THR A 330 20.37 8.63 -14.93
N MET A 331 19.69 7.97 -15.86
CA MET A 331 20.28 7.52 -17.13
C MET A 331 19.85 8.34 -18.36
N THR A 332 18.89 9.25 -18.23
CA THR A 332 18.39 10.05 -19.36
C THR A 332 19.37 11.14 -19.79
N VAL A 333 20.10 11.72 -18.83
CA VAL A 333 21.18 12.68 -19.07
C VAL A 333 22.52 11.95 -18.84
N PRO A 334 23.35 11.76 -19.87
CA PRO A 334 24.63 11.08 -19.73
C PRO A 334 25.67 11.92 -18.98
N LEU A 335 26.54 11.25 -18.23
CA LEU A 335 27.74 11.84 -17.64
C LEU A 335 28.96 11.60 -18.54
N ALA A 336 30.04 12.37 -18.32
CA ALA A 336 31.31 12.15 -19.00
C ALA A 336 31.92 10.77 -18.68
N ASN A 337 31.75 10.29 -17.44
CA ASN A 337 32.06 8.92 -17.01
C ASN A 337 30.86 8.34 -16.25
N GLU A 338 30.23 7.32 -16.82
CA GLU A 338 29.02 6.72 -16.26
C GLU A 338 29.29 5.40 -15.52
N SER A 339 30.54 4.95 -15.41
CA SER A 339 30.87 3.66 -14.79
C SER A 339 30.37 3.58 -13.34
N ASN A 340 30.70 4.59 -12.52
CA ASN A 340 30.30 4.62 -11.11
C ASN A 340 28.79 4.74 -10.93
N LEU A 341 28.12 5.51 -11.79
CA LEU A 341 26.67 5.64 -11.80
C LEU A 341 25.98 4.34 -12.19
N CYS A 342 26.46 3.67 -13.24
CA CYS A 342 25.94 2.38 -13.66
C CYS A 342 26.14 1.33 -12.56
N GLU A 343 27.30 1.30 -11.91
CA GLU A 343 27.55 0.41 -10.77
C GLU A 343 26.60 0.70 -9.60
N ALA A 344 26.33 1.99 -9.32
CA ALA A 344 25.36 2.39 -8.29
C ALA A 344 23.95 1.88 -8.58
N ILE A 345 23.50 2.03 -9.83
CA ILE A 345 22.20 1.56 -10.27
C ILE A 345 22.12 0.03 -10.18
N LEU A 346 23.18 -0.67 -10.60
CA LEU A 346 23.26 -2.13 -10.53
C LEU A 346 23.27 -2.64 -9.08
N ASP A 347 23.91 -1.94 -8.15
CA ASP A 347 23.86 -2.23 -6.71
C ASP A 347 22.46 -2.01 -6.13
N ALA A 348 21.85 -0.86 -6.45
CA ALA A 348 20.51 -0.49 -5.97
C ALA A 348 19.44 -1.46 -6.48
N THR A 349 19.63 -2.02 -7.69
CA THR A 349 18.71 -2.97 -8.33
C THR A 349 19.09 -4.44 -8.13
N ASP A 350 20.12 -4.76 -7.34
CA ASP A 350 20.54 -6.15 -7.08
C ASP A 350 20.97 -6.91 -8.36
N SER A 351 21.44 -6.18 -9.38
CA SER A 351 21.78 -6.72 -10.71
C SER A 351 23.29 -6.72 -11.00
N LEU A 352 24.13 -6.23 -10.06
CA LEU A 352 25.58 -6.16 -10.25
C LEU A 352 26.24 -7.52 -10.48
N MET A 353 25.81 -8.57 -9.77
CA MET A 353 26.36 -9.91 -9.96
C MET A 353 26.00 -10.51 -11.33
N THR A 354 24.77 -10.29 -11.79
CA THR A 354 24.32 -10.68 -13.12
C THR A 354 25.06 -9.91 -14.21
N TYR A 355 25.33 -8.62 -13.97
CA TYR A 355 26.12 -7.80 -14.89
C TYR A 355 27.56 -8.35 -15.00
N ARG A 356 28.25 -8.52 -13.86
CA ARG A 356 29.65 -8.96 -13.82
C ARG A 356 29.85 -10.36 -14.40
N SER A 357 28.86 -11.25 -14.32
CA SER A 357 28.96 -12.57 -14.94
C SER A 357 28.89 -12.55 -16.47
N ARG A 358 28.22 -11.54 -17.06
CA ARG A 358 28.06 -11.38 -18.53
C ARG A 358 29.10 -10.45 -19.16
N TYR A 359 29.41 -9.36 -18.48
CA TYR A 359 30.19 -8.24 -19.03
C TYR A 359 31.51 -8.00 -18.27
N LEU A 360 31.87 -8.88 -17.33
CA LEU A 360 33.09 -8.82 -16.52
C LEU A 360 33.21 -7.49 -15.76
N SER A 361 34.41 -6.90 -15.73
CA SER A 361 34.71 -5.74 -14.89
C SER A 361 34.39 -4.39 -15.53
N LEU A 362 34.09 -4.33 -16.83
CA LEU A 362 33.86 -3.05 -17.52
C LEU A 362 32.39 -2.66 -17.45
N VAL A 363 32.06 -1.75 -16.54
CA VAL A 363 30.69 -1.24 -16.39
C VAL A 363 30.44 -0.14 -17.43
N GLN A 364 29.40 -0.33 -18.25
CA GLN A 364 29.02 0.57 -19.33
C GLN A 364 27.51 0.84 -19.32
N PRO A 365 27.06 2.00 -19.84
CA PRO A 365 25.65 2.37 -19.85
C PRO A 365 24.80 1.45 -20.73
N ALA A 366 25.29 1.06 -21.92
CA ALA A 366 24.49 0.26 -22.84
C ALA A 366 24.12 -1.14 -22.28
N PRO A 367 25.07 -1.93 -21.74
CA PRO A 367 24.72 -3.22 -21.12
C PRO A 367 23.91 -3.04 -19.82
N THR A 368 24.05 -1.92 -19.11
CA THR A 368 23.26 -1.61 -17.90
C THR A 368 21.80 -1.33 -18.26
N ILE A 369 21.56 -0.52 -19.30
CA ILE A 369 20.22 -0.24 -19.83
C ILE A 369 19.59 -1.52 -20.37
N ASP A 370 20.34 -2.34 -21.12
CA ASP A 370 19.84 -3.62 -21.63
C ASP A 370 19.37 -4.54 -20.49
N LEU A 371 20.22 -4.73 -19.49
CA LEU A 371 19.96 -5.60 -18.35
C LEU A 371 18.74 -5.17 -17.52
N LEU A 372 18.42 -3.87 -17.47
CA LEU A 372 17.33 -3.33 -16.64
C LEU A 372 16.07 -2.96 -17.43
N VAL A 373 16.15 -2.84 -18.76
CA VAL A 373 15.00 -2.47 -19.60
C VAL A 373 14.53 -3.66 -20.44
N THR A 374 15.42 -4.27 -21.22
CA THR A 374 15.07 -5.20 -22.32
C THR A 374 15.32 -6.67 -22.03
N ASP A 375 16.11 -7.01 -21.00
CA ASP A 375 16.44 -8.40 -20.65
C ASP A 375 15.24 -9.16 -20.05
N GLU A 376 14.68 -10.14 -20.75
CA GLU A 376 13.58 -10.98 -20.26
C GLU A 376 13.94 -11.98 -19.16
N SER A 377 15.23 -12.19 -18.88
CA SER A 377 15.72 -13.16 -17.89
C SER A 377 16.04 -12.53 -16.53
N ASN A 378 16.23 -11.21 -16.48
CA ASN A 378 16.54 -10.52 -15.24
C ASN A 378 15.24 -10.17 -14.47
N PRO A 379 15.02 -10.70 -13.25
CA PRO A 379 13.82 -10.42 -12.45
C PRO A 379 13.69 -8.96 -11.98
N ARG A 380 14.66 -8.10 -12.30
CA ARG A 380 14.67 -6.67 -12.01
C ARG A 380 14.38 -5.81 -13.23
N SER A 381 14.39 -6.39 -14.44
CA SER A 381 14.15 -5.65 -15.66
C SER A 381 12.69 -5.27 -15.84
N LEU A 382 12.44 -4.19 -16.58
CA LEU A 382 11.09 -3.76 -16.96
C LEU A 382 10.40 -4.84 -17.80
N ARG A 383 11.07 -5.40 -18.80
CA ARG A 383 10.49 -6.45 -19.66
C ARG A 383 10.05 -7.68 -18.87
N PHE A 384 10.87 -8.17 -17.93
CA PHE A 384 10.49 -9.27 -17.05
C PHE A 384 9.26 -8.92 -16.22
N GLN A 385 9.20 -7.72 -15.62
CA GLN A 385 8.06 -7.34 -14.79
C GLN A 385 6.76 -7.34 -15.59
N LEU A 386 6.76 -6.76 -16.80
CA LEU A 386 5.58 -6.72 -17.66
C LEU A 386 5.14 -8.11 -18.10
N GLN A 387 6.10 -9.01 -18.39
CA GLN A 387 5.79 -10.39 -18.79
C GLN A 387 5.08 -11.15 -17.68
N ASP A 388 5.59 -11.04 -16.45
CA ASP A 388 4.97 -11.63 -15.28
C ASP A 388 3.59 -11.00 -14.98
N ILE A 389 3.45 -9.69 -15.18
CA ILE A 389 2.16 -9.00 -15.03
C ILE A 389 1.13 -9.57 -16.00
N GLU A 390 1.45 -9.64 -17.30
CA GLU A 390 0.53 -10.19 -18.31
C GLU A 390 0.14 -11.63 -17.98
N GLN A 391 1.11 -12.46 -17.58
CA GLN A 391 0.84 -13.85 -17.21
C GLN A 391 -0.10 -13.95 -15.99
N VAL A 392 0.12 -13.11 -14.97
CA VAL A 392 -0.76 -13.10 -13.79
C VAL A 392 -2.16 -12.61 -14.13
N LEU A 393 -2.31 -11.62 -15.03
CA LEU A 393 -3.62 -11.12 -15.47
C LEU A 393 -4.45 -12.20 -16.16
N LEU A 394 -3.83 -13.08 -16.96
CA LEU A 394 -4.51 -14.20 -17.61
C LEU A 394 -5.11 -15.21 -16.62
N GLU A 395 -4.57 -15.27 -15.40
CA GLU A 395 -5.01 -16.18 -14.34
C GLU A 395 -6.02 -15.54 -13.37
N LEU A 396 -6.36 -14.26 -13.56
CA LEU A 396 -7.38 -13.59 -12.76
C LEU A 396 -8.80 -13.88 -13.28
N PRO A 397 -9.81 -13.90 -12.39
CA PRO A 397 -11.17 -14.22 -12.79
C PRO A 397 -11.71 -13.16 -13.76
N THR A 398 -11.99 -13.59 -14.99
CA THR A 398 -12.57 -12.73 -16.03
C THR A 398 -14.08 -12.90 -16.09
N SER A 399 -14.83 -11.82 -16.25
CA SER A 399 -16.28 -11.89 -16.51
C SER A 399 -16.53 -12.51 -17.88
N ALA A 400 -17.29 -13.61 -17.93
CA ALA A 400 -17.54 -14.38 -19.15
C ALA A 400 -18.23 -13.59 -20.29
N SER A 401 -18.71 -12.37 -20.03
CA SER A 401 -19.46 -11.54 -20.98
C SER A 401 -18.62 -10.46 -21.68
N GLN A 402 -17.32 -10.35 -21.40
CA GLN A 402 -16.50 -9.27 -21.96
C GLN A 402 -15.96 -9.64 -23.35
N VAL A 403 -16.31 -8.85 -24.37
CA VAL A 403 -15.73 -8.97 -25.72
C VAL A 403 -14.45 -8.13 -25.77
N GLY A 404 -13.30 -8.79 -25.95
CA GLY A 404 -11.98 -8.15 -26.05
C GLY A 404 -11.31 -7.86 -24.70
N LEU A 405 -10.12 -7.26 -24.78
CA LEU A 405 -9.26 -7.03 -23.61
C LEU A 405 -9.81 -5.97 -22.65
N GLY A 406 -9.64 -6.22 -21.35
CA GLY A 406 -9.83 -5.26 -20.25
C GLY A 406 -9.01 -3.98 -20.40
N ALA A 407 -9.31 -2.96 -19.58
CA ALA A 407 -8.51 -1.74 -19.57
C ALA A 407 -7.10 -2.01 -19.03
N ASP A 408 -7.01 -2.79 -17.95
CA ASP A 408 -5.79 -3.34 -17.37
C ASP A 408 -4.97 -4.16 -18.37
N GLU A 409 -5.60 -5.12 -19.04
CA GLU A 409 -4.94 -5.96 -20.06
C GLU A 409 -4.42 -5.14 -21.25
N ARG A 410 -5.19 -4.16 -21.73
CA ARG A 410 -4.76 -3.26 -22.82
C ARG A 410 -3.57 -2.39 -22.43
N ILE A 411 -3.55 -1.85 -21.21
CA ILE A 411 -2.44 -1.02 -20.73
C ILE A 411 -1.19 -1.89 -20.59
N ALA A 412 -1.31 -3.08 -19.99
CA ALA A 412 -0.19 -4.02 -19.86
C ALA A 412 0.38 -4.39 -21.23
N ALA A 413 -0.48 -4.73 -22.20
CA ALA A 413 -0.08 -5.08 -23.56
C ALA A 413 0.59 -3.93 -24.31
N ASP A 414 0.12 -2.68 -24.16
CA ASP A 414 0.78 -1.52 -24.79
C ASP A 414 2.19 -1.30 -24.22
N LEU A 415 2.34 -1.36 -22.90
CA LEU A 415 3.62 -1.19 -22.23
C LEU A 415 4.59 -2.32 -22.59
N MET A 416 4.12 -3.57 -22.59
CA MET A 416 4.90 -4.72 -23.03
C MET A 416 5.36 -4.55 -24.48
N ARG A 417 4.45 -4.19 -25.39
CA ARG A 417 4.79 -3.96 -26.81
C ARG A 417 5.90 -2.92 -26.97
N ARG A 418 5.86 -1.82 -26.20
CA ARG A 418 6.91 -0.78 -26.24
C ARG A 418 8.27 -1.32 -25.82
N LEU A 419 8.32 -2.17 -24.78
CA LEU A 419 9.54 -2.82 -24.32
C LEU A 419 10.05 -3.87 -25.30
N LEU A 420 9.15 -4.64 -25.94
CA LEU A 420 9.51 -5.68 -26.92
C LEU A 420 10.15 -5.11 -28.19
N VAL A 421 9.72 -3.93 -28.64
CA VAL A 421 10.27 -3.28 -29.86
C VAL A 421 11.38 -2.30 -29.56
N ALA A 422 11.77 -2.14 -28.29
CA ALA A 422 12.81 -1.23 -27.88
C ALA A 422 14.17 -1.69 -28.42
N ASP A 423 14.89 -0.78 -29.08
CA ASP A 423 16.21 -1.04 -29.65
C ASP A 423 17.27 -0.40 -28.76
N ILE A 424 18.11 -1.23 -28.13
CA ILE A 424 19.15 -0.79 -27.19
C ILE A 424 20.11 0.23 -27.82
N VAL A 425 20.40 0.11 -29.11
CA VAL A 425 21.29 1.04 -29.81
C VAL A 425 20.64 2.42 -29.86
N LYS A 426 19.32 2.50 -30.08
CA LYS A 426 18.58 3.78 -30.06
C LYS A 426 18.42 4.33 -28.65
N LEU A 427 18.16 3.47 -27.67
CA LEU A 427 18.02 3.89 -26.27
C LEU A 427 19.31 4.52 -25.71
N THR A 428 20.47 4.13 -26.23
CA THR A 428 21.77 4.58 -25.74
C THR A 428 22.33 5.79 -26.51
N GLN A 429 21.73 6.14 -27.65
CA GLN A 429 22.12 7.30 -28.46
C GLN A 429 21.69 8.62 -27.81
N CYS A 430 22.59 9.60 -27.80
CA CYS A 430 22.31 10.96 -27.35
C CYS A 430 21.82 11.82 -28.53
N GLY A 431 20.73 12.55 -28.31
CA GLY A 431 20.19 13.52 -29.26
C GLY A 431 20.92 14.86 -29.24
N ALA A 432 20.36 15.85 -29.96
CA ALA A 432 20.96 17.19 -30.09
C ALA A 432 21.15 17.92 -28.75
N ASN A 433 20.31 17.64 -27.75
CA ASN A 433 20.41 18.21 -26.40
C ASN A 433 21.39 17.44 -25.49
N GLN A 434 22.18 16.51 -26.04
CA GLN A 434 23.02 15.56 -25.30
C GLN A 434 22.24 14.59 -24.39
N GLU A 435 20.92 14.48 -24.52
CA GLU A 435 20.09 13.57 -23.73
C GLU A 435 19.77 12.28 -24.51
N ARG A 436 19.57 11.17 -23.78
CA ARG A 436 19.06 9.90 -24.33
C ARG A 436 17.55 9.98 -24.54
N GLY A 437 17.11 10.75 -25.54
CA GLY A 437 15.70 11.06 -25.77
C GLY A 437 14.80 9.82 -25.94
N ALA A 438 15.26 8.80 -26.66
CA ALA A 438 14.48 7.56 -26.84
C ALA A 438 14.29 6.77 -25.53
N LEU A 439 15.31 6.79 -24.65
CA LEU A 439 15.21 6.20 -23.32
C LEU A 439 14.27 7.01 -22.43
N ALA A 440 14.39 8.33 -22.42
CA ALA A 440 13.52 9.22 -21.66
C ALA A 440 12.04 9.02 -22.03
N GLU A 441 11.72 9.00 -23.33
CA GLU A 441 10.35 8.77 -23.81
C GLU A 441 9.82 7.40 -23.37
N LEU A 442 10.60 6.33 -23.53
CA LEU A 442 10.19 4.98 -23.11
C LEU A 442 9.92 4.93 -21.60
N LEU A 443 10.83 5.46 -20.78
CA LEU A 443 10.71 5.44 -19.33
C LEU A 443 9.55 6.31 -18.84
N GLU A 444 9.32 7.47 -19.45
CA GLU A 444 8.17 8.33 -19.15
C GLU A 444 6.85 7.59 -19.40
N GLN A 445 6.73 6.89 -20.53
CA GLN A 445 5.54 6.08 -20.83
C GLN A 445 5.32 4.97 -19.79
N VAL A 446 6.38 4.33 -19.29
CA VAL A 446 6.28 3.34 -18.21
C VAL A 446 5.89 4.01 -16.88
N CYS A 447 6.48 5.16 -16.55
CA CYS A 447 6.16 5.94 -15.35
C CYS A 447 4.70 6.40 -15.32
N ILE A 448 4.12 6.76 -16.47
CA ILE A 448 2.70 7.11 -16.61
C ILE A 448 1.81 5.85 -16.65
N GLY A 449 2.27 4.80 -17.32
CA GLY A 449 1.52 3.58 -17.57
C GLY A 449 1.29 2.73 -16.31
N MET A 450 2.29 2.62 -15.44
CA MET A 450 2.20 1.77 -14.24
C MET A 450 1.12 2.22 -13.24
N PRO A 451 1.02 3.51 -12.87
CA PRO A 451 -0.09 4.00 -12.04
C PRO A 451 -1.46 3.80 -12.71
N ARG A 452 -1.55 4.01 -14.03
CA ARG A 452 -2.80 3.78 -14.78
C ARG A 452 -3.22 2.31 -14.77
N LEU A 453 -2.26 1.39 -14.91
CA LEU A 453 -2.49 -0.04 -14.80
C LEU A 453 -2.98 -0.42 -13.40
N ALA A 454 -2.33 0.09 -12.35
CA ALA A 454 -2.78 -0.13 -10.98
C ALA A 454 -4.21 0.37 -10.74
N ASN A 455 -4.54 1.58 -11.21
CA ASN A 455 -5.88 2.14 -11.09
C ASN A 455 -6.93 1.33 -11.88
N ALA A 456 -6.57 0.81 -13.06
CA ALA A 456 -7.44 -0.06 -13.84
C ALA A 456 -7.71 -1.40 -13.12
N LEU A 457 -6.71 -1.96 -12.44
CA LEU A 457 -6.86 -3.16 -11.62
C LEU A 457 -7.73 -2.91 -10.39
N GLU A 458 -7.51 -1.79 -9.71
CA GLU A 458 -8.35 -1.37 -8.59
C GLU A 458 -9.81 -1.22 -9.03
N ALA A 459 -10.05 -0.56 -10.17
CA ALA A 459 -11.39 -0.37 -10.71
C ALA A 459 -12.06 -1.69 -11.13
N ARG A 460 -11.30 -2.68 -11.59
CA ARG A 460 -11.87 -3.95 -12.07
C ARG A 460 -12.12 -4.95 -10.95
N TYR A 461 -11.19 -5.07 -10.00
CA TYR A 461 -11.20 -6.16 -9.01
C TYR A 461 -11.42 -5.70 -7.57
N LEU A 462 -11.15 -4.43 -7.26
CA LEU A 462 -11.04 -3.93 -5.88
C LEU A 462 -12.16 -2.93 -5.50
N ILE A 463 -13.18 -2.75 -6.34
CA ILE A 463 -14.32 -1.88 -6.04
C ILE A 463 -15.23 -2.50 -4.96
N HIS A 464 -15.58 -1.66 -3.95
CA HIS A 464 -16.41 -2.02 -2.79
C HIS A 464 -17.92 -1.79 -2.99
N THR A 465 -18.36 -1.29 -4.13
CA THR A 465 -19.78 -1.08 -4.44
C THR A 465 -20.41 -2.34 -5.02
N SER A 466 -20.76 -3.26 -4.10
CA SER A 466 -21.77 -4.32 -4.18
C SER A 466 -21.90 -5.15 -5.48
N VAL A 467 -21.49 -6.41 -5.38
CA VAL A 467 -22.42 -7.50 -5.71
C VAL A 467 -22.87 -8.06 -4.37
N SER A 468 -24.18 -8.06 -4.13
CA SER A 468 -24.81 -8.74 -2.99
C SER A 468 -24.26 -10.16 -2.93
N GLN A 469 -23.37 -10.45 -1.97
CA GLN A 469 -22.91 -11.82 -1.76
C GLN A 469 -23.97 -12.55 -0.97
N SER A 470 -24.56 -13.57 -1.58
CA SER A 470 -25.35 -14.55 -0.84
C SER A 470 -24.44 -15.19 0.19
N LEU A 471 -24.83 -15.13 1.48
CA LEU A 471 -24.12 -15.82 2.56
C LEU A 471 -24.03 -17.35 2.35
N THR A 472 -24.82 -17.90 1.43
CA THR A 472 -24.84 -19.33 1.09
C THR A 472 -24.05 -19.67 -0.17
N GLY A 473 -23.48 -18.69 -0.88
CA GLY A 473 -22.72 -18.93 -2.12
C GLY A 473 -23.57 -19.34 -3.34
N GLU A 474 -24.90 -19.37 -3.23
CA GLU A 474 -25.78 -19.58 -4.38
C GLU A 474 -26.11 -18.26 -5.09
N PRO A 475 -26.11 -18.22 -6.45
CA PRO A 475 -26.52 -17.04 -7.19
C PRO A 475 -27.99 -16.72 -6.91
N SER A 476 -28.20 -15.51 -6.36
CA SER A 476 -29.46 -14.79 -6.18
C SER A 476 -30.62 -15.30 -7.05
N LYS A 477 -31.62 -15.95 -6.40
CA LYS A 477 -33.01 -15.73 -6.83
C LYS A 477 -33.32 -14.29 -6.48
N THR A 478 -33.62 -13.49 -7.49
CA THR A 478 -33.98 -12.06 -7.39
C THR A 478 -34.97 -11.82 -6.24
N LEU A 479 -34.50 -11.18 -5.17
CA LEU A 479 -35.36 -10.66 -4.11
C LEU A 479 -36.14 -9.46 -4.64
N PRO A 480 -37.44 -9.31 -4.31
CA PRO A 480 -38.23 -8.18 -4.76
C PRO A 480 -37.72 -6.85 -4.15
N PRO A 481 -37.89 -5.71 -4.84
CA PRO A 481 -37.41 -4.41 -4.37
C PRO A 481 -38.14 -3.93 -3.11
N LEU A 482 -37.41 -3.22 -2.25
CA LEU A 482 -37.90 -2.62 -1.00
C LEU A 482 -39.12 -1.72 -1.26
N ALA A 483 -40.27 -2.05 -0.67
CA ALA A 483 -41.31 -1.07 -0.39
C ALA A 483 -40.96 -0.39 0.94
N LEU A 484 -40.50 0.86 0.89
CA LEU A 484 -40.37 1.69 2.10
C LEU A 484 -41.76 1.83 2.72
N LEU A 485 -41.94 1.30 3.94
CA LEU A 485 -43.16 1.52 4.72
C LEU A 485 -43.34 3.04 4.93
N PRO A 486 -44.56 3.59 4.73
CA PRO A 486 -44.82 4.99 5.03
C PRO A 486 -44.59 5.25 6.54
N PRO A 487 -44.16 6.47 6.92
CA PRO A 487 -43.96 6.81 8.31
C PRO A 487 -45.29 6.64 9.08
N GLY A 488 -45.25 5.86 10.16
CA GLY A 488 -46.38 5.68 11.06
C GLY A 488 -46.85 7.01 11.66
N PRO A 489 -48.12 7.12 12.09
CA PRO A 489 -48.67 8.35 12.63
C PRO A 489 -47.87 8.79 13.87
N ALA A 490 -47.42 10.04 13.86
CA ALA A 490 -46.74 10.65 15.00
C ALA A 490 -47.68 10.68 16.21
N ASP A 491 -47.32 9.98 17.28
CA ASP A 491 -47.97 10.16 18.58
C ASP A 491 -47.80 11.61 19.02
N LYS A 492 -48.95 12.28 19.23
CA LYS A 492 -48.98 13.61 19.82
C LYS A 492 -48.57 13.51 21.29
N PRO A 493 -47.70 14.39 21.80
CA PRO A 493 -47.38 14.42 23.21
C PRO A 493 -48.58 14.92 24.02
N THR A 494 -49.00 14.14 25.00
CA THR A 494 -49.75 14.63 26.18
C THR A 494 -48.79 15.14 27.24
#